data_AF-A0A960HT08-F1
#
_entry.id   AF-A0A960HT08-F1
#
_cell.length_a   1.000
_cell.length_b   1.000
_cell.length_c   1.000
_cell.angle_alpha   90.00
_cell.angle_beta   90.00
_cell.angle_gamma   90.00
#
_symmetry.space_group_name_H-M   'P 1'
#
loop_
_entity.id
_entity.type
_entity.pdbx_description
1 polymer ?
#
loop_
_entity_poly.entity_id
_entity_poly.type
_entity_poly.pdbx_seq_one_letter_code
_entity_poly.pdbx_strand_id
1 'polypeptide(L)'
;MTRFVDLQPQLTEVAAGLRFPEGPIAMPDGSVILVEMFGPRLTRIRPDGSAETIAEIPGGPNGAALGPDGAVYLCNNGGAFQPVELGDLL
;
A
#
# COMPACT_ATOMS: atom_id res chain seq x y z
N MET A 1 26.76 -11.65 -20.93
CA MET A 1 26.81 -10.19 -21.16
C MET A 1 25.43 -9.63 -20.83
N THR A 2 25.21 -9.16 -19.61
CA THR A 2 23.92 -8.61 -19.17
C THR A 2 23.90 -7.12 -19.51
N ARG A 3 22.98 -6.69 -20.38
CA ARG A 3 22.73 -5.26 -20.62
C ARG A 3 21.74 -4.77 -19.58
N PHE A 4 22.16 -3.79 -18.77
CA PHE A 4 21.23 -2.96 -18.01
C PHE A 4 20.66 -1.90 -18.96
N VAL A 5 19.34 -1.78 -19.02
CA VAL A 5 18.65 -0.69 -19.71
C VAL A 5 18.40 0.38 -18.66
N ASP A 6 18.89 1.60 -18.89
CA ASP A 6 18.55 2.75 -18.05
C ASP A 6 17.10 3.15 -18.36
N LEU A 7 16.20 2.90 -17.41
CA LEU A 7 14.81 3.31 -17.47
C LEU A 7 14.65 4.57 -16.62
N GLN A 8 14.27 5.67 -17.24
CA GLN A 8 13.84 6.88 -16.55
C GLN A 8 12.33 7.06 -16.70
N PRO A 9 11.51 6.35 -15.91
CA PRO A 9 10.06 6.51 -15.98
C PRO A 9 9.66 7.90 -15.45
N GLN A 10 8.65 8.50 -16.08
CA GLN A 10 7.94 9.60 -15.45
C GLN A 10 7.06 9.02 -14.34
N LEU A 11 7.23 9.52 -13.12
CA LEU A 11 6.44 9.13 -11.96
C LEU A 11 5.34 10.17 -11.73
N THR A 12 4.17 9.70 -11.33
CA THR A 12 3.03 10.55 -10.94
C THR A 12 2.55 10.10 -9.57
N GLU A 13 2.38 11.05 -8.66
CA GLU A 13 1.80 10.77 -7.34
C GLU A 13 0.31 10.50 -7.49
N VAL A 14 -0.14 9.36 -6.95
CA VAL A 14 -1.55 8.94 -7.01
C VAL A 14 -2.31 9.16 -5.70
N ALA A 15 -1.61 9.22 -4.57
CA ALA A 15 -2.17 9.52 -3.26
C ALA A 15 -1.06 9.90 -2.27
N ALA A 16 -1.45 10.67 -1.25
CA ALA A 16 -0.60 11.13 -0.16
C ALA A 16 -1.24 10.82 1.21
N GLY A 17 -0.46 10.98 2.29
CA GLY A 17 -0.99 10.90 3.67
C GLY A 17 -1.28 9.50 4.20
N LEU A 18 -0.84 8.46 3.49
CA LEU A 18 -0.99 7.05 3.89
C LEU A 18 0.00 6.66 5.00
N ARG A 19 -0.39 5.73 5.85
CA ARG A 19 0.39 5.28 7.02
C ARG A 19 1.18 4.01 6.71
N PHE A 20 2.34 4.18 6.08
CA PHE A 20 3.23 3.09 5.63
C PHE A 20 2.50 2.11 4.70
N PRO A 21 2.18 2.55 3.46
CA PRO A 21 1.40 1.75 2.51
C PRO A 21 2.23 0.62 1.92
N GLU A 22 1.61 -0.54 1.75
CA GLU A 22 2.25 -1.74 1.19
C GLU A 22 1.29 -2.56 0.32
N GLY A 23 1.84 -3.48 -0.49
CA GLY A 23 1.09 -4.48 -1.25
C GLY A 23 -0.01 -3.93 -2.16
N PRO A 24 0.30 -3.01 -3.09
CA PRO A 24 -0.70 -2.44 -3.98
C PRO A 24 -1.28 -3.51 -4.92
N ILE A 25 -2.61 -3.51 -5.06
CA ILE A 25 -3.40 -4.31 -5.97
C ILE A 25 -4.07 -3.36 -6.96
N ALA A 26 -3.67 -3.43 -8.23
CA ALA A 26 -4.34 -2.69 -9.29
C ALA A 26 -5.72 -3.30 -9.58
N MET A 27 -6.75 -2.46 -9.63
CA MET A 27 -8.12 -2.87 -9.88
C MET A 27 -8.58 -2.51 -11.31
N PRO A 28 -9.53 -3.25 -11.90
CA PRO A 28 -10.03 -2.97 -13.26
C PRO A 28 -10.65 -1.59 -13.47
N ASP A 29 -11.16 -0.94 -12.41
CA ASP A 29 -11.74 0.40 -12.48
C ASP A 29 -10.70 1.53 -12.29
N GLY A 30 -9.40 1.18 -12.34
CA GLY A 30 -8.30 2.12 -12.18
C GLY A 30 -7.99 2.49 -10.72
N SER A 31 -8.76 1.98 -9.75
CA SER A 31 -8.39 2.13 -8.34
C SER A 31 -7.22 1.23 -7.95
N VAL A 32 -6.59 1.54 -6.82
CA VAL A 32 -5.55 0.72 -6.19
C VAL A 32 -6.02 0.38 -4.78
N ILE A 33 -6.03 -0.90 -4.43
CA ILE A 33 -6.19 -1.34 -3.04
C ILE A 33 -4.80 -1.58 -2.45
N LEU A 34 -4.57 -1.14 -1.22
CA LEU A 34 -3.32 -1.36 -0.50
C LEU A 34 -3.60 -1.54 1.00
N VAL A 35 -2.61 -2.02 1.74
CA VAL A 35 -2.67 -2.01 3.20
C VAL A 35 -1.92 -0.80 3.75
N GLU A 36 -2.37 -0.25 4.87
CA GLU A 36 -1.59 0.72 5.65
C GLU A 36 -1.14 0.06 6.94
N MET A 37 0.15 -0.26 7.04
CA MET A 37 0.71 -1.04 8.15
C MET A 37 0.56 -0.33 9.50
N PHE A 38 0.78 0.99 9.53
CA PHE A 38 0.58 1.83 10.72
C PHE A 38 -0.79 2.52 10.74
N GLY A 39 -1.63 2.26 9.74
CA GLY A 39 -3.03 2.68 9.64
C GLY A 39 -4.04 1.59 10.03
N PRO A 40 -3.58 0.51 10.67
CA PRO A 40 -4.11 -0.88 10.61
C PRO A 40 -5.35 -1.11 9.72
N ARG A 41 -5.22 -0.95 8.40
CA ARG A 41 -6.37 -1.01 7.49
C ARG A 41 -6.02 -1.47 6.08
N LEU A 42 -7.05 -1.86 5.32
CA LEU A 42 -7.06 -1.83 3.86
C LEU A 42 -7.65 -0.50 3.38
N THR A 43 -6.98 0.12 2.43
CA THR A 43 -7.38 1.38 1.83
C THR A 43 -7.51 1.22 0.33
N ARG A 44 -8.59 1.77 -0.21
CA ARG A 44 -8.81 1.92 -1.65
C ARG A 44 -8.54 3.36 -2.05
N ILE A 45 -7.64 3.53 -3.02
CA ILE A 45 -7.35 4.80 -3.67
C ILE A 45 -8.06 4.83 -5.02
N ARG A 46 -8.92 5.82 -5.24
CA ARG A 46 -9.62 6.03 -6.52
C ARG A 46 -8.73 6.79 -7.52
N PRO A 47 -9.05 6.77 -8.83
CA PRO A 47 -8.29 7.49 -9.85
C PRO A 47 -8.16 9.02 -9.63
N ASP A 48 -9.08 9.62 -8.86
CA ASP A 48 -9.03 11.03 -8.47
C ASP A 48 -8.15 11.31 -7.23
N GLY A 49 -7.50 10.28 -6.70
CA GLY A 49 -6.64 10.33 -5.51
C GLY A 49 -7.40 10.23 -4.19
N SER A 50 -8.73 10.12 -4.19
CA SER A 50 -9.49 9.95 -2.95
C SER A 50 -9.25 8.58 -2.30
N ALA A 51 -9.06 8.58 -0.99
CA ALA A 51 -8.81 7.39 -0.19
C ALA A 51 -10.05 6.98 0.63
N GLU A 52 -10.30 5.69 0.70
CA GLU A 52 -11.39 5.09 1.49
C GLU A 52 -10.88 3.87 2.26
N THR A 53 -11.17 3.80 3.56
CA THR A 53 -10.96 2.57 4.32
C THR A 53 -12.04 1.56 3.96
N ILE A 54 -11.64 0.42 3.41
CA ILE A 54 -12.57 -0.65 3.00
C ILE A 54 -12.59 -1.83 3.98
N ALA A 55 -11.58 -1.95 4.84
CA ALA A 55 -11.59 -2.86 5.98
C ALA A 55 -10.59 -2.40 7.07
N GLU A 56 -10.97 -2.57 8.34
CA GLU A 56 -10.08 -2.42 9.49
C GLU A 56 -9.38 -3.76 9.76
N ILE A 57 -8.05 -3.75 9.89
CA ILE A 57 -7.21 -4.94 10.01
C ILE A 57 -6.24 -4.78 11.18
N PRO A 58 -6.53 -5.35 12.37
CA PRO A 58 -5.68 -5.21 13.54
C PRO A 58 -4.29 -5.84 13.33
N GLY A 59 -3.29 -5.38 14.09
CA GLY A 59 -1.90 -5.81 13.95
C GLY A 59 -1.13 -4.87 13.03
N GLY A 60 -0.36 -5.43 12.11
CA GLY A 60 0.43 -4.68 11.13
C GLY A 60 0.37 -5.36 9.78
N PRO A 61 -0.62 -5.05 8.92
CA PRO A 61 -0.73 -5.63 7.59
C PRO A 61 0.41 -5.16 6.68
N ASN A 62 0.97 -6.05 5.83
CA ASN A 62 2.23 -5.76 5.12
C ASN A 62 2.24 -6.05 3.63
N GLY A 63 1.31 -6.85 3.13
CA GLY A 63 1.28 -7.22 1.73
C GLY A 63 -0.08 -7.81 1.43
N ALA A 64 -0.59 -7.57 0.23
CA ALA A 64 -1.91 -8.01 -0.15
C ALA A 64 -1.93 -8.48 -1.61
N ALA A 65 -2.80 -9.44 -1.90
CA ALA A 65 -3.07 -9.93 -3.24
C ALA A 65 -4.54 -10.33 -3.36
N LEU A 66 -5.10 -10.16 -4.56
CA LEU A 66 -6.43 -10.67 -4.89
C LEU A 66 -6.32 -12.17 -5.22
N GLY A 67 -7.10 -12.99 -4.53
CA GLY A 67 -7.20 -14.42 -4.80
C GLY A 67 -8.16 -14.74 -5.96
N PRO A 68 -8.13 -15.97 -6.48
CA PRO A 68 -9.01 -16.41 -7.57
C PRO A 68 -10.49 -16.48 -7.17
N ASP A 69 -10.79 -16.48 -5.88
CA ASP A 69 -12.13 -16.42 -5.29
C ASP A 69 -12.64 -14.98 -5.10
N GLY A 70 -11.84 -13.97 -5.46
CA GLY A 70 -12.17 -12.56 -5.29
C GLY A 70 -11.92 -12.03 -3.87
N ALA A 71 -11.39 -12.84 -2.96
CA ALA A 71 -10.98 -12.37 -1.64
C ALA A 71 -9.62 -11.66 -1.69
N VAL A 72 -9.39 -10.72 -0.77
CA VAL A 72 -8.04 -10.18 -0.56
C VAL A 72 -7.34 -10.99 0.51
N TYR A 73 -6.20 -11.59 0.13
CA TYR A 73 -5.30 -12.29 1.02
C TYR A 73 -4.19 -11.35 1.43
N LEU A 74 -3.85 -11.32 2.72
CA LEU A 74 -2.80 -10.43 3.22
C LEU A 74 -1.86 -11.10 4.21
N CYS A 75 -0.63 -10.58 4.24
CA CYS A 75 0.34 -10.85 5.29
C CYS A 75 0.14 -9.85 6.44
N ASN A 76 0.31 -10.31 7.68
CA ASN A 76 0.20 -9.48 8.88
C ASN A 76 1.30 -9.85 9.88
N ASN A 77 2.13 -8.88 10.25
CA ASN A 77 3.23 -9.07 11.20
C ASN A 77 2.78 -9.08 12.68
N GLY A 78 1.48 -8.94 12.95
CA GLY A 78 0.92 -8.96 14.31
C GLY A 78 1.14 -7.68 15.11
N GLY A 79 1.58 -6.59 14.48
CA GLY A 79 1.91 -5.33 15.17
C GLY A 79 3.32 -5.33 15.77
N ALA A 80 4.24 -6.13 15.21
CA ALA A 80 5.61 -6.26 15.72
C ALA A 80 6.51 -5.04 15.47
N PHE A 81 6.03 -4.05 14.70
CA PHE A 81 6.77 -2.83 14.37
C PHE A 81 6.07 -1.59 14.91
N GLN A 82 6.85 -0.59 15.29
CA GLN A 82 6.37 0.71 15.72
C GLN A 82 6.96 1.80 14.83
N PRO A 83 6.17 2.82 14.45
CA PRO A 83 6.72 3.98 13.75
C PRO A 83 7.66 4.74 14.69
N VAL A 84 8.78 5.20 14.15
CA VAL A 84 9.70 6.10 14.84
C VAL A 84 9.69 7.42 14.07
N GLU A 85 9.16 8.47 14.71
CA GLU A 85 9.22 9.82 14.17
C GLU A 85 10.60 10.42 14.48
N LEU A 86 11.39 10.67 13.45
CA LEU A 86 12.75 11.22 13.61
C LEU A 86 12.75 12.75 13.80
N GLY A 87 11.63 13.44 13.56
CA GLY A 87 11.56 14.90 13.63
C GLY A 87 12.58 15.58 12.70
N ASP A 88 13.17 16.69 13.16
CA ASP A 88 14.17 17.48 12.41
C ASP A 88 15.60 16.89 12.46
N LEU A 89 15.76 15.59 12.69
CA LEU A 89 17.09 14.95 12.76
C LEU A 89 17.77 14.76 11.39
N LEU A 90 17.23 15.34 10.31
CA LEU A 90 17.80 15.40 8.96
C LEU A 90 17.56 16.77 8.31
#